data_AF-A0A8J4TGN5-F1
#
_entry.id   AF-A0A8J4TGN5-F1
#
_cell.length_a   1.000
_cell.length_b   1.000
_cell.length_c   1.000
_cell.angle_alpha   90.00
_cell.angle_beta   90.00
_cell.angle_gamma   90.00
#
_symmetry.space_group_name_H-M   'P 1'
#
loop_
_entity.id
_entity.type
_entity.pdbx_description
1 polymer ?
#
loop_
_entity_poly.entity_id
_entity_poly.type
_entity_poly.pdbx_seq_one_letter_code
_entity_poly.pdbx_strand_id
1 'polypeptide(L)'
;MEKREGLREGAKRVLDAAARERRQRKALELLEQDNHIEEPQSDIKSTKRPHFGDEDEHLSAFTRKKKRRLSNVRSRGRKTLEILLDEEYQATKGGITGPCYFTAAPPPSRLPCRKFCNVCGFKGIYNCVICSIPCCSRKCFEIHTDTRCMKWVA
;
A
#
# COMPACT_ATOMS: atom_id res chain seq x y z
N MET A 1 -36.02 7.78 1.77
CA MET A 1 -35.49 6.40 1.57
C MET A 1 -35.61 5.99 0.10
N GLU A 2 -36.73 6.28 -0.56
CA GLU A 2 -37.04 5.88 -1.94
C GLU A 2 -36.05 6.35 -3.02
N LYS A 3 -35.51 7.58 -2.92
CA LYS A 3 -34.46 8.05 -3.86
C LYS A 3 -33.17 7.20 -3.82
N ARG A 4 -32.86 6.61 -2.66
CA ARG A 4 -31.67 5.78 -2.45
C ARG A 4 -31.89 4.35 -2.98
N GLU A 5 -33.14 3.89 -2.97
CA GLU A 5 -33.55 2.61 -3.55
C GLU A 5 -33.65 2.66 -5.07
N GLY A 6 -34.17 3.76 -5.65
CA GLY A 6 -34.21 3.93 -7.11
C GLY A 6 -32.82 3.95 -7.77
N LEU A 7 -31.82 4.55 -7.11
CA LEU A 7 -30.42 4.51 -7.58
C LEU A 7 -29.81 3.10 -7.44
N ARG A 8 -30.23 2.32 -6.43
CA ARG A 8 -29.84 0.91 -6.26
C ARG A 8 -30.46 0.02 -7.35
N GLU A 9 -31.71 0.27 -7.75
CA GLU A 9 -32.41 -0.46 -8.81
C GLU A 9 -31.76 -0.25 -10.19
N GLY A 10 -31.44 1.00 -10.54
CA GLY A 10 -30.79 1.35 -11.82
C GLY A 10 -29.35 0.82 -11.96
N ALA A 11 -28.69 0.50 -10.84
CA ALA A 11 -27.33 -0.03 -10.78
C ALA A 11 -27.25 -1.57 -10.92
N LYS A 12 -28.38 -2.31 -10.92
CA LYS A 12 -28.43 -3.78 -11.05
C LYS A 12 -28.22 -4.28 -12.49
N ARG A 13 -27.47 -3.55 -13.33
CA ARG A 13 -27.09 -4.04 -14.66
C ARG A 13 -25.96 -5.06 -14.52
N VAL A 14 -26.17 -6.25 -15.10
CA VAL A 14 -25.12 -7.26 -15.24
C VAL A 14 -24.00 -6.69 -16.10
N LEU A 15 -22.78 -6.70 -15.58
CA LEU A 15 -21.60 -6.22 -16.29
C LEU A 15 -20.90 -7.36 -17.01
N ASP A 16 -20.39 -7.05 -18.20
CA ASP A 16 -19.51 -7.95 -18.95
C ASP A 16 -18.23 -8.25 -18.16
N ALA A 17 -17.52 -9.30 -18.56
CA ALA A 17 -16.28 -9.71 -17.88
C ALA A 17 -15.22 -8.60 -17.93
N ALA A 18 -15.12 -7.90 -19.06
CA ALA A 18 -14.15 -6.83 -19.25
C ALA A 18 -14.43 -5.61 -18.36
N ALA A 19 -15.68 -5.19 -18.17
CA ALA A 19 -15.99 -4.10 -17.24
C ALA A 19 -15.74 -4.50 -15.78
N ARG A 20 -15.98 -5.76 -15.41
CA ARG A 20 -15.65 -6.25 -14.07
C ARG A 20 -14.14 -6.19 -13.81
N GLU A 21 -13.32 -6.61 -14.77
CA GLU A 21 -11.86 -6.53 -14.67
C GLU A 21 -11.37 -5.08 -14.61
N ARG A 22 -11.92 -4.17 -15.44
CA ARG A 22 -11.59 -2.73 -15.37
C ARG A 22 -11.88 -2.14 -13.99
N ARG A 23 -13.03 -2.48 -13.39
CA ARG A 23 -13.37 -2.04 -12.04
C ARG A 23 -12.44 -2.63 -10.97
N GLN A 24 -12.08 -3.90 -11.11
CA GLN A 24 -11.12 -4.52 -10.19
C GLN A 24 -9.76 -3.83 -10.26
N ARG A 25 -9.25 -3.51 -11.46
CA ARG A 25 -8.00 -2.77 -11.62
C ARG A 25 -8.05 -1.39 -10.97
N LYS A 26 -9.13 -0.63 -11.23
CA LYS A 26 -9.31 0.69 -10.62
C LYS A 26 -9.33 0.63 -9.08
N ALA A 27 -9.97 -0.41 -8.53
CA ALA A 27 -9.99 -0.62 -7.08
C ALA A 27 -8.58 -0.90 -6.50
N LEU A 28 -7.76 -1.69 -7.21
CA LEU A 28 -6.37 -1.93 -6.81
C LEU A 28 -5.54 -0.64 -6.86
N GLU A 29 -5.69 0.14 -7.93
CA GLU A 29 -5.01 1.43 -8.09
C GLU A 29 -5.37 2.43 -6.97
N LEU A 30 -6.65 2.50 -6.57
CA LEU A 30 -7.07 3.35 -5.46
C LEU A 30 -6.45 2.90 -4.13
N LEU A 31 -6.41 1.60 -3.87
CA LEU A 31 -5.77 1.04 -2.68
C LEU A 31 -4.26 1.28 -2.67
N GLU A 32 -3.62 1.31 -3.84
CA GLU A 32 -2.21 1.68 -3.98
C GLU A 32 -1.98 3.16 -3.67
N GLN A 33 -2.87 4.05 -4.11
CA GLN A 33 -2.80 5.49 -3.79
C GLN A 33 -2.98 5.79 -2.30
N ASP A 34 -3.87 5.06 -1.61
CA ASP A 34 -4.16 5.26 -0.18
C ASP A 34 -2.97 4.87 0.72
N ASN A 35 -2.03 4.06 0.21
CA ASN A 35 -0.79 3.71 0.93
C ASN A 35 0.26 4.83 0.90
N HIS A 36 0.13 5.85 0.03
CA HIS A 36 1.15 6.89 -0.14
C HIS A 36 1.06 7.94 0.98
N ILE A 37 1.73 7.68 2.10
CA ILE A 37 2.04 8.69 3.10
C ILE A 37 3.38 9.31 2.71
N GLU A 38 3.36 10.44 2.00
CA GLU A 38 4.52 11.34 1.93
C GLU A 38 4.67 11.97 3.32
N GLU A 39 5.37 11.28 4.22
CA GLU A 39 5.66 11.83 5.54
C GLU A 39 6.46 13.13 5.31
N PRO A 40 5.93 14.31 5.70
CA PRO A 40 6.58 15.57 5.41
C PRO A 40 8.02 15.53 5.88
N GLN A 41 8.94 15.56 4.92
CA GLN A 41 10.35 15.36 5.18
C GLN A 41 10.88 16.53 6.01
N SER A 42 10.91 16.33 7.33
CA SER A 42 11.69 17.10 8.31
C SER A 42 11.41 18.61 8.41
N ASP A 43 10.27 18.98 9.00
CA ASP A 43 10.13 20.24 9.74
C ASP A 43 10.11 20.02 11.26
N ILE A 44 10.78 18.96 11.74
CA ILE A 44 11.14 18.84 13.16
C ILE A 44 12.26 19.86 13.41
N LYS A 45 11.88 21.14 13.56
CA LYS A 45 12.73 22.18 14.13
C LYS A 45 13.26 21.59 15.43
N SER A 46 14.56 21.30 15.47
CA SER A 46 15.23 20.79 16.65
C SER A 46 15.03 21.80 17.78
N THR A 47 14.02 21.58 18.61
CA THR A 47 13.90 22.27 19.89
C THR A 47 15.23 22.06 20.62
N LYS A 48 15.83 23.18 21.02
CA LYS A 48 17.22 23.28 21.49
C LYS A 48 17.46 22.20 22.54
N ARG A 49 18.41 21.28 22.25
CA ARG A 49 18.91 20.33 23.25
C ARG A 49 19.41 21.13 24.46
N PRO A 50 19.11 20.72 25.71
CA PRO A 50 19.66 21.38 26.89
C PRO A 50 21.19 21.30 26.83
N HIS A 51 21.84 22.45 26.90
CA HIS A 51 23.29 22.56 26.91
C HIS A 51 23.78 22.32 28.34
N PHE A 52 24.14 21.08 28.68
CA PHE A 52 24.96 20.81 29.85
C PHE A 52 26.40 21.17 29.48
N GLY A 53 26.91 22.25 30.07
CA GLY A 53 28.29 22.66 29.90
C GLY A 53 29.18 21.76 30.73
N ASP A 54 30.11 21.07 30.07
CA ASP A 54 31.33 20.60 30.71
C ASP A 54 32.46 21.43 30.11
N GLU A 55 33.01 22.29 30.95
CA GLU A 55 34.28 22.96 30.73
C GLU A 55 35.36 21.89 30.77
N ASP A 56 36.05 21.63 29.66
CA ASP A 56 37.43 21.14 29.71
C ASP A 56 38.08 21.31 28.33
N GLU A 57 39.07 22.19 28.34
CA GLU A 57 39.96 22.56 27.26
C GLU A 57 40.86 21.36 26.87
N HIS A 58 41.23 21.30 25.59
CA HIS A 58 42.41 20.57 25.08
C HIS A 58 42.25 19.11 24.55
N LEU A 59 41.67 18.90 23.36
CA LEU A 59 42.01 17.77 22.45
C LEU A 59 41.58 18.07 20.98
N SER A 60 42.44 18.78 20.23
CA SER A 60 42.10 19.51 18.99
C SER A 60 42.28 18.78 17.63
N ALA A 61 42.62 17.49 17.56
CA ALA A 61 42.85 16.82 16.25
C ALA A 61 42.08 15.50 16.02
N PHE A 62 41.76 14.74 17.06
CA PHE A 62 41.13 13.42 16.93
C PHE A 62 39.61 13.46 16.71
N THR A 63 38.95 14.57 17.06
CA THR A 63 37.48 14.68 17.09
C THR A 63 36.87 15.02 15.72
N ARG A 64 37.64 15.64 14.80
CA ARG A 64 37.17 15.99 13.44
C ARG A 64 36.96 14.75 12.56
N LYS A 65 37.81 13.72 12.70
CA LYS A 65 37.63 12.42 12.01
C LYS A 65 36.42 11.63 12.55
N LYS A 66 36.08 11.77 13.83
CA LYS A 66 34.94 11.08 14.47
C LYS A 66 33.59 11.73 14.09
N LYS A 67 33.52 13.07 13.99
CA LYS A 67 32.31 13.80 13.53
C LYS A 67 31.93 13.49 12.08
N ARG A 68 32.91 13.31 11.18
CA ARG A 68 32.65 12.98 9.75
C ARG A 68 32.18 11.54 9.52
N ARG A 69 32.46 10.62 10.46
CA ARG A 69 31.95 9.24 10.41
C ARG A 69 30.49 9.16 10.86
N LEU A 70 30.08 9.97 11.84
CA LEU A 70 28.70 9.98 12.34
C LEU A 70 27.72 10.68 11.39
N SER A 71 28.17 11.67 10.61
CA SER A 71 27.37 12.33 9.56
C SER A 71 27.01 11.37 8.42
N ASN A 72 27.95 10.51 8.00
CA ASN A 72 27.71 9.51 6.95
C ASN A 72 26.87 8.31 7.43
N VAL A 73 26.81 8.05 8.72
CA VAL A 73 25.91 7.03 9.29
C VAL A 73 24.49 7.57 9.41
N ARG A 74 24.33 8.88 9.72
CA ARG A 74 23.03 9.55 9.77
C ARG A 74 22.41 9.88 8.41
N SER A 75 23.17 9.87 7.32
CA SER A 75 22.60 9.98 5.95
C SER A 75 22.19 8.63 5.37
N ARG A 76 22.69 7.51 5.91
CA ARG A 76 22.27 6.15 5.52
C ARG A 76 20.90 5.75 6.05
N GLY A 77 20.41 6.39 7.11
CA GLY A 77 19.10 6.11 7.71
C GLY A 77 17.97 7.07 7.28
N ARG A 78 18.16 7.86 6.21
CA ARG A 78 17.17 8.85 5.73
C ARG A 78 16.87 8.71 4.25
N LYS A 79 16.88 7.49 3.73
CA LYS A 79 16.40 7.22 2.38
C LYS A 79 15.00 6.65 2.53
N THR A 80 14.03 7.22 1.80
CA THR A 80 12.72 6.60 1.65
C THR A 80 12.87 5.26 0.92
N LEU A 81 11.89 4.38 1.05
CA LEU A 81 11.90 3.10 0.33
C LEU A 81 12.04 3.33 -1.18
N GLU A 82 11.40 4.35 -1.74
CA GLU A 82 11.49 4.72 -3.15
C GLU A 82 12.93 5.02 -3.58
N ILE A 83 13.66 5.84 -2.81
CA ILE A 83 15.07 6.15 -3.10
C ILE A 83 15.92 4.88 -3.04
N LEU A 84 15.65 3.97 -2.09
CA LEU A 84 16.36 2.69 -2.01
C LEU A 84 16.06 1.79 -3.22
N LEU A 85 14.82 1.79 -3.72
CA LEU A 85 14.43 1.03 -4.90
C LEU A 85 15.07 1.59 -6.18
N ASP A 86 15.16 2.91 -6.34
CA ASP A 86 15.84 3.53 -7.48
C ASP A 86 17.34 3.24 -7.51
N GLU A 87 18.00 3.27 -6.34
CA GLU A 87 19.41 2.92 -6.20
C GLU A 87 19.65 1.44 -6.53
N GLU A 88 18.79 0.54 -6.04
CA GLU A 88 18.86 -0.88 -6.35
C GLU A 88 18.59 -1.15 -7.84
N TYR A 89 17.63 -0.45 -8.44
CA TYR A 89 17.33 -0.54 -9.88
C TYR A 89 18.55 -0.15 -10.71
N GLN A 90 19.25 0.93 -10.36
CA GLN A 90 20.48 1.34 -11.04
C GLN A 90 21.62 0.33 -10.82
N ALA A 91 21.80 -0.15 -9.59
CA ALA A 91 22.86 -1.10 -9.24
C ALA A 91 22.70 -2.45 -9.96
N THR A 92 21.45 -2.91 -10.12
CA THR A 92 21.14 -4.20 -10.75
C THR A 92 20.89 -4.10 -12.26
N LYS A 93 21.03 -2.90 -12.85
CA LYS A 93 20.68 -2.62 -14.25
C LYS A 93 19.25 -3.03 -14.58
N GLY A 94 18.31 -2.63 -13.74
CA GLY A 94 16.89 -2.93 -13.88
C GLY A 94 16.54 -4.39 -13.58
N GLY A 95 17.23 -5.03 -12.64
CA GLY A 95 16.98 -6.42 -12.26
C GLY A 95 17.56 -7.47 -13.19
N ILE A 96 18.45 -7.08 -14.12
CA ILE A 96 19.18 -8.03 -14.97
C ILE A 96 20.31 -8.70 -14.18
N THR A 97 20.88 -8.00 -13.20
CA THR A 97 22.08 -8.42 -12.49
C THR A 97 21.76 -8.72 -11.03
N GLY A 98 21.64 -10.02 -10.70
CA GLY A 98 21.45 -10.49 -9.33
C GLY A 98 20.01 -10.35 -8.79
N PRO A 99 19.75 -10.87 -7.58
CA PRO A 99 18.45 -10.74 -6.92
C PRO A 99 18.25 -9.31 -6.43
N CYS A 100 17.17 -8.67 -6.86
CA CYS A 100 16.68 -7.37 -6.40
C CYS A 100 15.17 -7.41 -6.10
N TYR A 101 14.65 -6.35 -5.49
CA TYR A 101 13.21 -6.23 -5.18
C TYR A 101 12.31 -6.51 -6.39
N PHE A 102 12.67 -6.00 -7.56
CA PHE A 102 11.93 -6.21 -8.81
C PHE A 102 11.94 -7.66 -9.33
N THR A 103 13.00 -8.43 -9.04
CA THR A 103 13.10 -9.85 -9.43
C THR A 103 12.53 -10.80 -8.38
N ALA A 104 12.23 -10.31 -7.18
CA ALA A 104 11.68 -11.11 -6.09
C ALA A 104 10.21 -11.51 -6.32
N ALA A 105 9.57 -11.00 -7.38
CA ALA A 105 8.19 -11.32 -7.71
C ALA A 105 8.00 -12.83 -7.97
N PRO A 106 7.07 -13.49 -7.27
CA PRO A 106 6.80 -14.91 -7.49
C PRO A 106 6.13 -15.14 -8.85
N PRO A 107 6.31 -16.34 -9.45
CA PRO A 107 5.58 -16.71 -10.65
C PRO A 107 4.07 -16.81 -10.37
N PRO A 108 3.22 -16.74 -11.42
CA PRO A 108 1.78 -16.86 -11.25
C PRO A 108 1.40 -18.19 -10.60
N SER A 109 0.31 -18.18 -9.82
CA SER A 109 -0.21 -19.37 -9.15
C SER A 109 -0.52 -20.49 -10.15
N ARG A 110 -0.02 -21.70 -9.84
CA ARG A 110 -0.37 -22.93 -10.57
C ARG A 110 -1.74 -23.50 -10.15
N LEU A 111 -2.29 -23.02 -9.05
CA LEU A 111 -3.54 -23.50 -8.46
C LEU A 111 -4.72 -22.56 -8.81
N PRO A 112 -5.93 -23.11 -8.97
CA PRO A 112 -7.10 -22.31 -9.30
C PRO A 112 -7.48 -21.36 -8.16
N CYS A 113 -7.92 -20.16 -8.51
CA CYS A 113 -8.38 -19.15 -7.56
C CYS A 113 -9.62 -19.66 -6.78
N ARG A 114 -9.57 -19.56 -5.45
CA ARG A 114 -10.69 -19.92 -4.57
C ARG A 114 -11.54 -18.69 -4.28
N LYS A 115 -12.86 -18.84 -4.37
CA LYS A 115 -13.83 -17.77 -4.08
C LYS A 115 -14.36 -17.92 -2.67
N PHE A 116 -14.10 -16.93 -1.84
CA PHE A 116 -14.60 -16.86 -0.46
C PHE A 116 -15.60 -15.72 -0.31
N CYS A 117 -16.57 -15.92 0.57
CA CYS A 117 -17.57 -14.92 0.88
C CYS A 117 -16.91 -13.76 1.62
N ASN A 118 -17.10 -12.54 1.13
CA ASN A 118 -16.51 -11.34 1.73
C ASN A 118 -17.14 -10.95 3.09
N VAL A 119 -18.24 -11.60 3.49
CA VAL A 119 -18.89 -11.31 4.77
C VAL A 119 -18.44 -12.28 5.87
N CYS A 120 -18.35 -13.58 5.56
CA CYS A 120 -18.12 -14.62 6.57
C CYS A 120 -16.98 -15.59 6.24
N GLY A 121 -16.29 -15.45 5.11
CA GLY A 121 -15.14 -16.27 4.73
C GLY A 121 -15.45 -17.69 4.21
N PHE A 122 -16.69 -18.18 4.31
CA PHE A 122 -17.08 -19.48 3.73
C PHE A 122 -17.05 -19.46 2.18
N LYS A 123 -17.17 -20.64 1.54
CA LYS A 123 -17.15 -20.76 0.07
C LYS A 123 -18.21 -19.83 -0.56
N GLY A 124 -17.77 -18.92 -1.42
CA GLY A 124 -18.63 -17.97 -2.13
C GLY A 124 -19.24 -18.63 -3.36
N ILE A 125 -20.49 -19.08 -3.24
CA ILE A 125 -21.22 -19.79 -4.30
C ILE A 125 -21.84 -18.79 -5.30
N TYR A 126 -22.25 -17.62 -4.81
CA TYR A 126 -22.92 -16.58 -5.59
C TYR A 126 -21.99 -15.38 -5.77
N ASN A 127 -22.22 -14.57 -6.81
CA ASN A 127 -21.50 -13.31 -7.02
C ASN A 127 -22.50 -12.16 -7.06
N CYS A 128 -22.14 -11.03 -6.45
CA CYS A 128 -22.94 -9.81 -6.54
C CYS A 128 -22.99 -9.29 -8.00
N VAL A 129 -24.16 -8.90 -8.49
CA VAL A 129 -24.34 -8.42 -9.87
C VAL A 129 -23.62 -7.07 -10.10
N ILE A 130 -23.51 -6.26 -9.05
CA ILE A 130 -23.00 -4.89 -9.12
C ILE A 130 -21.47 -4.85 -9.05
N CYS A 131 -20.87 -5.56 -8.09
CA CYS A 131 -19.43 -5.52 -7.82
C CYS A 131 -18.71 -6.87 -7.98
N SER A 132 -19.42 -7.93 -8.37
CA SER A 132 -18.88 -9.29 -8.58
C SER A 132 -18.16 -9.95 -7.39
N ILE A 133 -18.36 -9.42 -6.18
CA ILE A 133 -17.79 -9.99 -4.96
C ILE A 133 -18.55 -11.27 -4.57
N PRO A 134 -17.86 -12.35 -4.14
CA PRO A 134 -18.52 -13.59 -3.79
C PRO A 134 -19.31 -13.50 -2.47
N CYS A 135 -20.47 -14.15 -2.43
CA CYS A 135 -21.36 -14.30 -1.27
C CYS A 135 -21.79 -15.76 -1.12
N CYS A 136 -21.92 -16.26 0.11
CA CYS A 136 -22.34 -17.64 0.36
C CYS A 136 -23.86 -17.81 0.50
N SER A 137 -24.56 -16.79 1.02
CA SER A 137 -25.97 -16.85 1.39
C SER A 137 -26.67 -15.51 1.16
N ARG A 138 -28.00 -15.52 1.13
CA ARG A 138 -28.83 -14.32 0.96
C ARG A 138 -28.66 -13.32 2.11
N LYS A 139 -28.50 -13.80 3.35
CA LYS A 139 -28.16 -12.96 4.52
C LYS A 139 -26.83 -12.22 4.32
N CYS A 140 -25.81 -12.94 3.84
CA CYS A 140 -24.53 -12.31 3.51
C CYS A 140 -24.65 -11.34 2.33
N PHE A 141 -25.53 -11.61 1.37
CA PHE A 141 -25.79 -10.70 0.26
C PHE A 141 -26.46 -9.40 0.71
N GLU A 142 -27.42 -9.45 1.65
CA GLU A 142 -28.06 -8.26 2.24
C GLU A 142 -27.03 -7.41 2.99
N ILE A 143 -26.26 -8.03 3.90
CA ILE A 143 -25.16 -7.36 4.63
C ILE A 143 -24.14 -6.76 3.66
N HIS A 144 -23.79 -7.51 2.60
CA HIS A 144 -22.90 -7.02 1.57
C HIS A 144 -23.48 -5.79 0.88
N THR A 145 -24.75 -5.82 0.49
CA THR A 145 -25.44 -4.73 -0.21
C THR A 145 -25.53 -3.47 0.65
N ASP A 146 -25.61 -3.61 1.98
CA ASP A 146 -25.71 -2.48 2.90
C ASP A 146 -24.37 -1.86 3.30
N THR A 147 -23.34 -2.69 3.49
CA THR A 147 -22.08 -2.23 4.11
C THR A 147 -20.85 -2.28 3.21
N ARG A 148 -20.88 -3.11 2.15
CA ARG A 148 -19.68 -3.46 1.37
C ARG A 148 -19.81 -3.28 -0.15
N CYS A 149 -21.03 -3.26 -0.69
CA CYS A 149 -21.26 -3.11 -2.12
C CYS A 149 -20.84 -1.70 -2.55
N MET A 150 -20.00 -1.62 -3.60
CA MET A 150 -19.45 -0.38 -4.17
C MET A 150 -18.51 0.45 -3.28
N LYS A 151 -18.42 0.20 -1.97
CA LYS A 151 -17.49 0.93 -1.08
C LYS A 151 -16.01 0.78 -1.47
N TRP A 152 -15.64 -0.39 -2.00
CA TRP A 152 -14.27 -0.71 -2.40
C TRP A 152 -14.05 -0.64 -3.92
N VAL A 153 -15.01 -0.09 -4.67
CA VAL A 153 -14.99 -0.02 -6.15
C VAL A 153 -15.15 1.42 -6.65
N ALA A 154 -15.45 2.37 -5.76
CA ALA A 154 -15.58 3.79 -6.08
C ALA A 154 -14.19 4.43 -6.22
#